data_AF-A0A6A1W416-F1
#
_entry.id   AF-A0A6A1W416-F1
#
_cell.length_a   1.000
_cell.length_b   1.000
_cell.length_c   1.000
_cell.angle_alpha   90.00
_cell.angle_beta   90.00
_cell.angle_gamma   90.00
#
_symmetry.space_group_name_H-M   'P 1'
#
loop_
_entity.id
_entity.type
_entity.pdbx_description
1 polymer ?
#
loop_
_entity_poly.entity_id
_entity_poly.type
_entity_poly.pdbx_seq_one_letter_code
_entity_poly.pdbx_strand_id
1 'polypeptide(L)'
;MQHVPTTIEEQLLLKAIKEECPWESLPKRLQATLSTKEEWHRRTIEHCIKKRLQWNTCFARKICKESEYYEDMMQYLRRSLALFPYHLAEYVCRVMRISPFRYYCDMIFEVMKNEQPYDSIPNFSAADALRLTGIGRNEFIDIMNKCRSKKIMWKLNKSIAKEMLPTQPVDFAIEPWWGVCLVNFTLEEFKKLSEEETATIDKVCKEEGNSFMAFDPDIVKGLYRRGLIYFDVPVYPDDRFKA
;
A
#
# COMPACT_ATOMS: atom_id res chain seq x y z
N MET A 1 -4.17 23.61 7.47
CA MET A 1 -5.10 23.34 6.36
C MET A 1 -6.40 24.04 6.67
N GLN A 2 -6.80 25.02 5.86
CA GLN A 2 -8.12 25.64 6.00
C GLN A 2 -9.17 24.58 5.66
N HIS A 3 -10.05 24.26 6.61
CA HIS A 3 -11.23 23.44 6.34
C HIS A 3 -12.12 24.22 5.38
N VAL A 4 -12.08 23.88 4.09
CA VAL A 4 -13.06 24.37 3.13
C VAL A 4 -14.43 23.89 3.62
N PRO A 5 -15.43 24.77 3.80
CA PRO A 5 -16.76 24.35 4.24
C PRO A 5 -17.31 23.29 3.28
N THR A 6 -17.64 22.11 3.82
CA THR A 6 -18.29 21.05 3.06
C THR A 6 -19.63 21.57 2.57
N THR A 7 -19.83 21.67 1.27
CA THR A 7 -21.08 22.16 0.69
C THR A 7 -22.24 21.24 1.11
N ILE A 8 -23.47 21.78 1.15
CA ILE A 8 -24.67 20.99 1.44
C ILE A 8 -24.78 19.77 0.51
N GLU A 9 -24.36 19.92 -0.75
CA GLU A 9 -24.34 18.83 -1.73
C GLU A 9 -23.33 17.74 -1.39
N GLU A 10 -22.14 18.11 -0.94
CA GLU A 10 -21.14 17.15 -0.50
C GLU A 10 -21.62 16.41 0.77
N GLN A 11 -22.29 17.09 1.70
CA GLN A 11 -22.90 16.42 2.86
C GLN A 11 -23.98 15.41 2.46
N LEU A 12 -24.83 15.77 1.50
CA LEU A 12 -25.87 14.87 0.97
C LEU A 12 -25.24 13.67 0.25
N LEU A 13 -24.19 13.89 -0.54
CA LEU A 13 -23.44 12.83 -1.21
C LEU A 13 -22.84 11.85 -0.19
N LEU A 14 -22.14 12.37 0.81
CA LEU A 14 -21.52 11.56 1.87
C LEU A 14 -22.55 10.75 2.65
N LYS A 15 -23.71 11.34 2.95
CA LYS A 15 -24.82 10.63 3.59
C LYS A 15 -25.32 9.48 2.71
N ALA A 16 -25.57 9.74 1.43
CA ALA A 16 -26.03 8.71 0.50
C ALA A 16 -25.02 7.57 0.31
N ILE A 17 -23.71 7.86 0.31
CA ILE A 17 -22.67 6.83 0.25
C ILE A 17 -22.67 5.99 1.53
N LYS A 18 -22.76 6.63 2.70
CA LYS A 18 -22.80 5.95 4.00
C LYS A 18 -24.02 5.05 4.14
N GLU A 19 -25.16 5.46 3.60
CA GLU A 19 -26.41 4.70 3.59
C GLU A 19 -26.46 3.65 2.45
N GLU A 20 -25.39 3.53 1.65
CA GLU A 20 -25.32 2.65 0.47
C GLU A 20 -26.50 2.81 -0.49
N CYS A 21 -26.93 4.06 -0.69
CA CYS A 21 -28.12 4.38 -1.45
C CYS A 21 -27.91 4.08 -2.96
N PRO A 22 -28.78 3.27 -3.59
CA PRO A 22 -28.70 3.01 -5.01
C PRO A 22 -29.10 4.27 -5.81
N TRP A 23 -28.59 4.38 -7.05
CA TRP A 23 -28.81 5.53 -7.93
C TRP A 23 -30.28 5.95 -8.02
N GLU A 24 -31.17 4.96 -8.16
CA GLU A 24 -32.61 5.14 -8.35
C GLU A 24 -33.30 5.73 -7.11
N SER A 25 -32.69 5.60 -5.93
CA SER A 25 -33.21 6.11 -4.65
C SER A 25 -32.52 7.42 -4.20
N LEU A 26 -31.58 7.94 -4.99
CA LEU A 26 -30.93 9.20 -4.67
C LEU A 26 -31.92 10.37 -4.70
N PRO A 27 -31.74 11.38 -3.84
CA PRO A 27 -32.45 12.64 -3.95
C PRO A 27 -32.36 13.23 -5.37
N LYS A 28 -33.48 13.72 -5.91
CA LYS A 28 -33.54 14.32 -7.26
C LYS A 28 -32.47 15.40 -7.49
N ARG A 29 -32.13 16.15 -6.45
CA ARG A 29 -31.04 17.13 -6.49
C ARG A 29 -29.68 16.48 -6.80
N LEU A 30 -29.35 15.37 -6.13
CA LEU A 30 -28.09 14.65 -6.39
C LEU A 30 -28.10 14.00 -7.77
N GLN A 31 -29.23 13.44 -8.21
CA GLN A 31 -29.35 12.90 -9.58
C GLN A 31 -29.12 13.99 -10.62
N ALA A 32 -29.67 15.20 -10.41
CA ALA A 32 -29.46 16.33 -11.31
C ALA A 32 -27.98 16.80 -11.33
N THR A 33 -27.32 16.84 -10.17
CA THR A 33 -25.90 17.24 -10.08
C THR A 33 -24.96 16.21 -10.72
N LEU A 34 -25.16 14.92 -10.44
CA LEU A 34 -24.32 13.83 -10.94
C LEU A 34 -24.63 13.46 -12.40
N SER A 35 -25.83 13.76 -12.87
CA SER A 35 -26.34 13.50 -14.23
C SER A 35 -26.48 12.02 -14.62
N THR A 36 -25.59 11.12 -14.19
CA THR A 36 -25.62 9.69 -14.58
C THR A 36 -25.31 8.74 -13.42
N LYS A 37 -25.75 7.47 -13.58
CA LYS A 37 -25.46 6.38 -12.65
C LYS A 37 -23.97 6.06 -12.60
N GLU A 38 -23.28 6.17 -13.73
CA GLU A 38 -21.85 5.94 -13.85
C GLU A 38 -21.05 6.98 -13.05
N GLU A 39 -21.46 8.25 -13.08
CA GLU A 39 -20.83 9.30 -12.28
C GLU A 39 -21.07 9.07 -10.77
N TRP A 40 -22.25 8.60 -10.38
CA TRP A 40 -22.52 8.19 -8.99
C TRP A 40 -21.60 7.04 -8.53
N HIS A 41 -21.48 6.01 -9.36
CA HIS A 41 -20.59 4.87 -9.10
C HIS A 41 -19.14 5.33 -8.96
N ARG A 42 -18.66 6.19 -9.87
CA ARG A 42 -17.32 6.77 -9.82
C ARG A 42 -17.08 7.55 -8.52
N ARG A 43 -17.99 8.45 -8.15
CA ARG A 43 -17.90 9.24 -6.90
C ARG A 43 -17.89 8.37 -5.65
N THR A 44 -18.68 7.30 -5.66
CA THR A 44 -18.73 6.34 -4.55
C THR A 44 -17.40 5.60 -4.40
N ILE A 45 -16.85 5.08 -5.50
CA ILE A 45 -15.55 4.39 -5.49
C ILE A 45 -14.45 5.35 -5.03
N GLU A 46 -14.39 6.57 -5.58
CA GLU A 46 -13.41 7.58 -5.19
C GLU A 46 -13.48 7.94 -3.72
N HIS A 47 -14.69 8.06 -3.16
CA HIS A 47 -14.86 8.31 -1.74
C HIS A 47 -14.27 7.18 -0.90
N CYS A 48 -14.61 5.93 -1.22
CA CYS A 48 -14.13 4.75 -0.51
C CYS A 48 -12.60 4.64 -0.58
N ILE A 49 -12.02 4.88 -1.76
CA ILE A 49 -10.56 4.87 -1.98
C ILE A 49 -9.86 5.98 -1.18
N LYS A 50 -10.36 7.22 -1.25
CA LYS A 50 -9.79 8.36 -0.50
C LYS A 50 -9.80 8.11 1.01
N LYS A 51 -10.81 7.39 1.50
CA LYS A 51 -10.93 6.96 2.90
C LYS A 51 -10.20 5.64 3.21
N ARG A 52 -9.63 4.98 2.20
CA ARG A 52 -8.89 3.70 2.30
C ARG A 52 -9.71 2.61 2.97
N LEU A 53 -11.00 2.53 2.65
CA LEU A 53 -11.90 1.54 3.24
C LEU A 53 -11.62 0.15 2.66
N GLN A 54 -11.74 -0.89 3.48
CA GLN A 54 -11.65 -2.28 3.03
C GLN A 54 -12.83 -2.60 2.12
N TRP A 55 -12.57 -3.19 0.95
CA TRP A 55 -13.56 -3.37 -0.12
C TRP A 55 -14.83 -4.07 0.36
N ASN A 56 -14.70 -5.22 1.03
CA ASN A 56 -15.81 -6.03 1.53
C ASN A 56 -16.70 -5.31 2.57
N THR A 57 -16.23 -4.22 3.18
CA THR A 57 -16.97 -3.43 4.17
C THR A 57 -17.56 -2.13 3.62
N CYS A 58 -17.19 -1.73 2.39
CA CYS A 58 -17.58 -0.44 1.83
C CYS A 58 -18.52 -0.58 0.63
N PHE A 59 -19.18 0.53 0.26
CA PHE A 59 -20.20 0.51 -0.78
C PHE A 59 -19.65 0.08 -2.15
N ALA A 60 -18.36 0.31 -2.41
CA ALA A 60 -17.72 -0.06 -3.67
C ALA A 60 -17.87 -1.56 -4.03
N ARG A 61 -18.06 -2.45 -3.04
CA ARG A 61 -18.31 -3.90 -3.29
C ARG A 61 -19.52 -4.22 -4.15
N LYS A 62 -20.51 -3.32 -4.17
CA LYS A 62 -21.72 -3.47 -5.00
C LYS A 62 -21.53 -2.91 -6.42
N ILE A 63 -20.39 -2.28 -6.70
CA ILE A 63 -20.17 -1.44 -7.88
C ILE A 63 -19.03 -1.98 -8.75
N CYS A 64 -17.90 -2.38 -8.15
CA CYS A 64 -16.75 -2.91 -8.88
C CYS A 64 -16.17 -4.15 -8.20
N LYS A 65 -15.32 -4.88 -8.94
CA LYS A 65 -14.63 -6.05 -8.41
C LYS A 65 -13.56 -5.64 -7.40
N GLU A 66 -13.25 -6.55 -6.48
CA GLU A 66 -12.23 -6.32 -5.45
C GLU A 66 -10.86 -5.99 -6.06
N SER A 67 -10.46 -6.69 -7.13
CA SER A 67 -9.18 -6.44 -7.82
C SER A 67 -9.11 -5.04 -8.43
N GLU A 68 -10.17 -4.62 -9.13
CA GLU A 68 -10.27 -3.29 -9.76
C GLU A 68 -10.18 -2.18 -8.68
N TYR A 69 -10.89 -2.36 -7.57
CA TYR A 69 -10.89 -1.41 -6.46
C TYR A 69 -9.50 -1.21 -5.84
N TYR A 70 -8.78 -2.30 -5.54
CA TYR A 70 -7.45 -2.20 -4.95
C TYR A 70 -6.39 -1.76 -5.96
N GLU A 71 -6.51 -2.10 -7.25
CA GLU A 71 -5.66 -1.54 -8.31
C GLU A 71 -5.80 0.00 -8.38
N ASP A 72 -7.03 0.50 -8.42
CA ASP A 72 -7.32 1.93 -8.42
C ASP A 72 -6.85 2.60 -7.12
N MET A 73 -7.05 1.95 -5.96
CA MET A 73 -6.57 2.46 -4.67
C MET A 73 -5.06 2.58 -4.65
N MET A 74 -4.33 1.54 -5.05
CA MET A 74 -2.87 1.54 -5.04
C MET A 74 -2.30 2.58 -6.02
N GLN A 75 -2.95 2.77 -7.17
CA GLN A 75 -2.60 3.84 -8.10
C GLN A 75 -2.83 5.23 -7.47
N TYR A 76 -4.00 5.44 -6.84
CA TYR A 76 -4.34 6.69 -6.17
C TYR A 76 -3.34 7.03 -5.04
N LEU A 77 -3.04 6.05 -4.16
CA LEU A 77 -2.14 6.24 -3.04
C LEU A 77 -0.74 6.59 -3.50
N ARG A 78 -0.22 5.88 -4.51
CA ARG A 78 1.15 6.14 -5.03
C ARG A 78 1.26 7.50 -5.70
N ARG A 79 0.28 7.88 -6.54
CA ARG A 79 0.21 9.24 -7.13
C ARG A 79 0.13 10.34 -6.07
N SER A 80 -0.51 10.05 -4.95
CA SER A 80 -0.65 10.97 -3.82
C SER A 80 0.53 10.90 -2.83
N LEU A 81 1.57 10.11 -3.13
CA LEU A 81 2.73 9.86 -2.26
C LEU A 81 2.33 9.42 -0.83
N ALA A 82 1.22 8.71 -0.73
CA ALA A 82 0.60 8.32 0.54
C ALA A 82 1.35 7.16 1.21
N LEU A 83 1.26 7.08 2.53
CA LEU A 83 1.76 5.93 3.29
C LEU A 83 1.12 4.64 2.79
N PHE A 84 1.90 3.55 2.74
CA PHE A 84 1.42 2.21 2.43
C PHE A 84 0.21 1.86 3.33
N PRO A 85 -0.87 1.26 2.78
CA PRO A 85 -2.07 0.97 3.54
C PRO A 85 -1.90 -0.32 4.36
N TYR A 86 -1.18 -0.26 5.47
CA TYR A 86 -0.90 -1.43 6.33
C TYR A 86 -2.16 -2.14 6.84
N HIS A 87 -3.24 -1.40 7.13
CA HIS A 87 -4.52 -1.98 7.52
C HIS A 87 -5.21 -2.78 6.41
N LEU A 88 -4.72 -2.70 5.17
CA LEU A 88 -5.16 -3.47 4.01
C LEU A 88 -4.08 -4.45 3.54
N ALA A 89 -3.04 -4.68 4.34
CA ALA A 89 -1.89 -5.52 3.99
C ALA A 89 -2.31 -6.96 3.66
N GLU A 90 -3.38 -7.48 4.25
CA GLU A 90 -3.89 -8.80 3.91
C GLU A 90 -4.14 -8.92 2.41
N TYR A 91 -4.98 -8.07 1.82
CA TYR A 91 -5.22 -8.13 0.38
C TYR A 91 -4.00 -7.68 -0.44
N VAL A 92 -3.38 -6.56 -0.07
CA VAL A 92 -2.31 -5.94 -0.86
C VAL A 92 -1.05 -6.81 -0.91
N CYS A 93 -0.60 -7.34 0.23
CA CYS A 93 0.56 -8.22 0.28
C CYS A 93 0.22 -9.63 -0.19
N ARG A 94 -0.87 -10.23 0.30
CA ARG A 94 -1.17 -11.64 0.02
C ARG A 94 -1.66 -11.87 -1.41
N VAL A 95 -2.61 -11.06 -1.86
CA VAL A 95 -3.30 -11.26 -3.14
C VAL A 95 -2.61 -10.50 -4.26
N MET A 96 -2.38 -9.18 -4.09
CA MET A 96 -1.73 -8.40 -5.15
C MET A 96 -0.21 -8.62 -5.24
N ARG A 97 0.39 -9.30 -4.24
CA ARG A 97 1.84 -9.52 -4.14
C ARG A 97 2.66 -8.21 -4.16
N ILE A 98 2.12 -7.15 -3.54
CA ILE A 98 2.80 -5.87 -3.39
C ILE A 98 3.27 -5.72 -1.94
N SER A 99 4.57 -5.83 -1.71
CA SER A 99 5.16 -5.56 -0.40
C SER A 99 5.30 -4.04 -0.15
N PRO A 100 5.34 -3.60 1.12
CA PRO A 100 5.65 -2.21 1.46
C PRO A 100 6.98 -1.73 0.84
N PHE A 101 8.01 -2.59 0.85
CA PHE A 101 9.29 -2.31 0.21
C PHE A 101 9.13 -1.96 -1.28
N ARG A 102 8.45 -2.83 -2.04
CA ARG A 102 8.25 -2.61 -3.48
C ARG A 102 7.41 -1.36 -3.74
N TYR A 103 6.38 -1.13 -2.92
CA TYR A 103 5.55 0.06 -3.00
C TYR A 103 6.38 1.35 -2.88
N TYR A 104 7.29 1.42 -1.89
CA TYR A 104 8.13 2.61 -1.71
C TYR A 104 9.23 2.74 -2.76
N CYS A 105 9.82 1.63 -3.25
CA CYS A 105 10.71 1.68 -4.41
C CYS A 105 10.00 2.27 -5.64
N ASP A 106 8.78 1.81 -5.93
CA ASP A 106 7.98 2.33 -7.05
C ASP A 106 7.61 3.81 -6.85
N MET A 107 7.26 4.22 -5.62
CA MET A 107 6.96 5.62 -5.28
C MET A 107 8.20 6.52 -5.48
N ILE A 108 9.35 6.14 -4.93
CA ILE A 108 10.62 6.87 -5.07
C ILE A 108 10.98 6.98 -6.55
N PHE A 109 10.87 5.89 -7.29
CA PHE A 109 11.10 5.88 -8.73
C PHE A 109 10.20 6.86 -9.47
N GLU A 110 8.89 6.91 -9.13
CA GLU A 110 7.95 7.86 -9.73
C GLU A 110 8.30 9.32 -9.42
N VAL A 111 8.74 9.62 -8.20
CA VAL A 111 9.22 10.96 -7.80
C VAL A 111 10.44 11.36 -8.65
N MET A 112 11.44 10.47 -8.77
CA MET A 112 12.62 10.69 -9.62
C MET A 112 12.22 10.89 -11.10
N LYS A 113 11.35 10.02 -11.62
CA LYS A 113 10.86 10.01 -13.00
C LYS A 113 10.04 11.25 -13.36
N ASN A 114 9.48 11.93 -12.37
CA ASN A 114 8.75 13.19 -12.54
C ASN A 114 9.59 14.41 -12.16
N GLU A 115 10.89 14.21 -11.90
CA GLU A 115 11.86 15.23 -11.49
C GLU A 115 11.40 16.05 -10.27
N GLN A 116 10.59 15.43 -9.41
CA GLN A 116 10.12 16.06 -8.19
C GLN A 116 11.23 15.99 -7.12
N PRO A 117 11.34 17.00 -6.24
CA PRO A 117 12.27 16.93 -5.12
C PRO A 117 11.83 15.84 -4.14
N TYR A 118 12.79 15.25 -3.42
CA TYR A 118 12.49 14.28 -2.35
C TYR A 118 11.52 14.86 -1.30
N ASP A 119 11.64 16.17 -1.03
CA ASP A 119 10.81 16.91 -0.06
C ASP A 119 9.33 17.01 -0.48
N SER A 120 8.95 16.52 -1.67
CA SER A 120 7.55 16.32 -2.07
C SER A 120 6.88 15.13 -1.39
N ILE A 121 7.66 14.16 -0.88
CA ILE A 121 7.15 12.97 -0.19
C ILE A 121 6.74 13.38 1.24
N PRO A 122 5.49 13.13 1.66
CA PRO A 122 5.04 13.41 3.03
C PRO A 122 5.89 12.71 4.09
N ASN A 123 6.13 13.37 5.23
CA ASN A 123 7.06 12.92 6.28
C ASN A 123 6.89 11.45 6.70
N PHE A 124 5.66 10.99 6.93
CA PHE A 124 5.41 9.59 7.32
C PHE A 124 5.75 8.61 6.20
N SER A 125 5.41 8.94 4.95
CA SER A 125 5.80 8.13 3.78
C SER A 125 7.32 8.12 3.60
N ALA A 126 7.99 9.26 3.79
CA ALA A 126 9.44 9.38 3.67
C ALA A 126 10.18 8.59 4.76
N ALA A 127 9.72 8.67 6.01
CA ALA A 127 10.27 7.93 7.13
C ALA A 127 10.15 6.41 6.91
N ASP A 128 9.01 5.96 6.41
CA ASP A 128 8.76 4.55 6.17
C ASP A 128 9.50 4.03 4.92
N ALA A 129 9.57 4.84 3.88
CA ALA A 129 10.39 4.56 2.70
C ALA A 129 11.88 4.44 3.10
N LEU A 130 12.41 5.35 3.91
CA LEU A 130 13.78 5.28 4.42
C LEU A 130 14.01 3.99 5.22
N ARG A 131 13.09 3.66 6.14
CA ARG A 131 13.19 2.44 6.98
C ARG A 131 13.27 1.16 6.16
N LEU A 132 12.54 1.07 5.06
CA LEU A 132 12.42 -0.15 4.26
C LEU A 132 13.42 -0.21 3.10
N THR A 133 13.74 0.92 2.49
CA THR A 133 14.57 0.99 1.27
C THR A 133 15.98 1.50 1.55
N GLY A 134 16.21 2.19 2.68
CA GLY A 134 17.46 2.90 2.96
C GLY A 134 17.64 4.18 2.15
N ILE A 135 16.66 4.58 1.32
CA ILE A 135 16.74 5.79 0.50
C ILE A 135 16.16 6.98 1.25
N GLY A 136 17.06 7.76 1.86
CA GLY A 136 16.76 9.07 2.39
C GLY A 136 16.96 10.16 1.34
N ARG A 137 16.91 11.41 1.83
CA ARG A 137 17.09 12.60 0.99
C ARG A 137 18.44 12.63 0.28
N ASN A 138 19.51 12.25 0.99
CA ASN A 138 20.87 12.31 0.45
C ASN A 138 21.08 11.23 -0.62
N GLU A 139 20.66 9.99 -0.34
CA GLU A 139 20.74 8.87 -1.28
C GLU A 139 19.93 9.17 -2.54
N PHE A 140 18.73 9.76 -2.38
CA PHE A 140 17.91 10.20 -3.50
C PHE A 140 18.63 11.23 -4.38
N ILE A 141 19.21 12.27 -3.76
CA ILE A 141 19.93 13.34 -4.48
C ILE A 141 21.14 12.76 -5.22
N ASP A 142 21.87 11.83 -4.61
CA ASP A 142 23.02 11.18 -5.22
C ASP A 142 22.63 10.35 -6.45
N ILE A 143 21.52 9.61 -6.37
CA ILE A 143 20.96 8.88 -7.52
C ILE A 143 20.58 9.87 -8.64
N MET A 144 19.83 10.92 -8.29
CA MET A 144 19.40 11.94 -9.26
C MET A 144 20.59 12.62 -9.96
N ASN A 145 21.65 12.95 -9.23
CA ASN A 145 22.86 13.55 -9.78
C ASN A 145 23.60 12.58 -10.73
N LYS A 146 23.68 11.30 -10.36
CA LYS A 146 24.26 10.25 -11.23
C LYS A 146 23.44 10.03 -12.50
N CYS A 147 22.10 10.13 -12.42
CA CYS A 147 21.24 10.07 -13.61
C CYS A 147 21.42 11.29 -14.52
N ARG A 148 21.63 12.49 -13.96
CA ARG A 148 21.84 13.73 -14.73
C ARG A 148 23.22 13.80 -15.39
N SER A 149 24.27 13.33 -14.71
CA SER A 149 25.65 13.41 -15.20
C SER A 149 25.89 12.53 -16.44
N LYS A 150 25.09 11.48 -16.64
CA LYS A 150 25.24 10.54 -17.76
C LYS A 150 24.75 11.06 -19.13
N LYS A 151 24.14 12.26 -19.23
CA LYS A 151 23.73 12.97 -20.48
C LYS A 151 23.07 12.13 -21.60
N ILE A 152 22.56 10.93 -21.32
CA ILE A 152 21.85 10.12 -22.31
C ILE A 152 20.35 10.28 -22.04
N MET A 153 19.58 10.41 -23.13
CA MET A 153 18.12 10.65 -23.16
C MET A 153 17.38 10.09 -21.93
N TRP A 154 16.45 10.88 -21.37
CA TRP A 154 15.63 10.55 -20.20
C TRP A 154 15.04 9.12 -20.18
N LYS A 155 14.83 8.49 -21.35
CA LYS A 155 14.42 7.09 -21.45
C LYS A 155 15.47 6.09 -20.91
N LEU A 156 16.77 6.32 -21.11
CA LEU A 156 17.83 5.52 -20.50
C LEU A 156 17.97 5.80 -18.99
N ASN A 157 17.75 7.05 -18.56
CA ASN A 157 17.77 7.41 -17.14
C ASN A 157 16.71 6.64 -16.31
N LYS A 158 15.59 6.25 -16.93
CA LYS A 158 14.55 5.44 -16.28
C LYS A 158 15.00 4.01 -15.96
N SER A 159 15.81 3.36 -16.81
CA SER A 159 16.34 2.02 -16.44
C SER A 159 17.40 2.16 -15.36
N ILE A 160 18.28 3.14 -15.51
CA ILE A 160 19.38 3.41 -14.56
C ILE A 160 18.84 3.74 -13.17
N ALA A 161 17.85 4.63 -13.06
CA ALA A 161 17.26 4.97 -11.76
C ALA A 161 16.65 3.73 -11.09
N LYS A 162 16.00 2.84 -11.87
CA LYS A 162 15.44 1.59 -11.35
C LYS A 162 16.53 0.59 -10.93
N GLU A 163 17.63 0.51 -11.67
CA GLU A 163 18.80 -0.32 -11.35
C GLU A 163 19.56 0.17 -10.11
N MET A 164 19.48 1.48 -9.83
CA MET A 164 20.11 2.11 -8.67
C MET A 164 19.27 2.03 -7.39
N LEU A 165 18.00 1.64 -7.50
CA LEU A 165 17.16 1.38 -6.34
C LEU A 165 17.51 0.00 -5.73
N PRO A 166 17.34 -0.15 -4.41
CA PRO A 166 17.58 -1.42 -3.74
C PRO A 166 16.68 -2.52 -4.33
N THR A 167 17.22 -3.73 -4.41
CA THR A 167 16.50 -4.93 -4.84
C THR A 167 15.96 -5.76 -3.67
N GLN A 168 16.43 -5.47 -2.45
CA GLN A 168 16.00 -6.10 -1.21
C GLN A 168 15.76 -5.04 -0.13
N PRO A 169 14.84 -5.29 0.81
CA PRO A 169 14.62 -4.39 1.94
C PRO A 169 15.85 -4.31 2.85
N VAL A 170 16.03 -3.15 3.46
CA VAL A 170 17.02 -2.94 4.52
C VAL A 170 16.58 -3.67 5.79
N ASP A 171 17.54 -4.13 6.57
CA ASP A 171 17.25 -4.70 7.89
C ASP A 171 16.69 -3.63 8.83
N PHE A 172 15.55 -3.93 9.44
CA PHE A 172 14.92 -3.07 10.43
C PHE A 172 14.55 -3.89 11.67
N ALA A 173 14.32 -3.20 12.79
CA ALA A 173 13.88 -3.84 14.02
C ALA A 173 12.47 -4.42 13.84
N ILE A 174 12.36 -5.74 13.96
CA ILE A 174 11.08 -6.45 13.97
C ILE A 174 10.74 -6.74 15.43
N GLU A 175 9.58 -6.26 15.89
CA GLU A 175 9.19 -6.50 17.27
C GLU A 175 8.74 -7.96 17.48
N PRO A 176 9.01 -8.56 18.65
CA PRO A 176 8.69 -9.97 18.93
C PRO A 176 7.22 -10.35 18.74
N TRP A 177 6.31 -9.38 18.93
CA TRP A 177 4.87 -9.56 18.89
C TRP A 177 4.24 -9.29 17.51
N TRP A 178 5.01 -8.86 16.51
CA TRP A 178 4.49 -8.66 15.16
C TRP A 178 4.05 -9.99 14.55
N GLY A 179 2.92 -9.99 13.86
CA GLY A 179 2.41 -11.15 13.14
C GLY A 179 3.26 -11.45 11.91
N VAL A 180 3.56 -12.72 11.67
CA VAL A 180 4.15 -13.24 10.45
C VAL A 180 3.02 -13.77 9.59
N CYS A 181 2.81 -13.16 8.43
CA CYS A 181 1.72 -13.50 7.52
C CYS A 181 2.25 -13.95 6.16
N LEU A 182 1.61 -14.97 5.60
CA LEU A 182 1.98 -15.54 4.31
C LEU A 182 1.34 -14.75 3.16
N VAL A 183 2.05 -14.70 2.03
CA VAL A 183 1.45 -14.30 0.75
C VAL A 183 0.97 -15.53 -0.04
N ASN A 184 0.26 -15.33 -1.15
CA ASN A 184 -0.08 -16.45 -2.03
C ASN A 184 1.14 -16.89 -2.84
N PHE A 185 1.62 -18.13 -2.63
CA PHE A 185 2.81 -18.67 -3.28
C PHE A 185 2.51 -19.14 -4.71
N THR A 186 3.47 -18.94 -5.60
CA THR A 186 3.53 -19.68 -6.86
C THR A 186 4.09 -21.09 -6.63
N LEU A 187 3.82 -22.02 -7.54
CA LEU A 187 4.40 -23.37 -7.48
C LEU A 187 5.93 -23.36 -7.50
N GLU A 188 6.55 -22.41 -8.20
CA GLU A 188 8.00 -22.28 -8.25
C GLU A 188 8.60 -21.77 -6.94
N GLU A 189 7.95 -20.80 -6.30
CA GLU A 189 8.38 -20.31 -4.98
C GLU A 189 8.28 -21.43 -3.94
N PHE A 190 7.19 -22.21 -3.96
CA PHE A 190 6.99 -23.33 -3.04
C PHE A 190 8.08 -24.40 -3.20
N LYS A 191 8.46 -24.74 -4.44
CA LYS A 191 9.51 -25.73 -4.72
C LYS A 191 10.92 -25.30 -4.29
N LYS A 192 11.15 -24.00 -4.06
CA LYS A 192 12.45 -23.44 -3.68
C LYS A 192 12.65 -23.34 -2.17
N LEU A 193 11.63 -23.70 -1.39
CA LEU A 193 11.69 -23.66 0.07
C LEU A 193 12.64 -24.74 0.60
N SER A 194 13.41 -24.41 1.64
CA SER A 194 14.11 -25.42 2.43
C SER A 194 13.13 -26.21 3.31
N GLU A 195 13.59 -27.29 3.94
CA GLU A 195 12.78 -28.06 4.90
C GLU A 195 12.37 -27.19 6.10
N GLU A 196 13.27 -26.34 6.60
CA GLU A 196 13.02 -25.44 7.73
C GLU A 196 12.07 -24.30 7.36
N GLU A 197 12.18 -23.76 6.13
CA GLU A 197 11.25 -22.76 5.60
C GLU A 197 9.85 -23.36 5.40
N THR A 198 9.76 -24.59 4.91
CA THR A 198 8.50 -25.32 4.76
C THR A 198 7.84 -25.56 6.12
N ALA A 199 8.61 -26.03 7.12
CA ALA A 199 8.12 -26.21 8.48
C ALA A 199 7.64 -24.88 9.12
N THR A 200 8.34 -23.78 8.84
CA THR A 200 7.93 -22.44 9.29
C THR A 200 6.60 -22.03 8.66
N ILE A 201 6.43 -22.21 7.35
CA ILE A 201 5.19 -21.91 6.63
C ILE A 201 4.02 -22.75 7.16
N ASP A 202 4.24 -24.05 7.36
CA ASP A 202 3.23 -24.96 7.93
C ASP A 202 2.81 -24.54 9.34
N LYS A 203 3.75 -24.02 10.13
CA LYS A 203 3.45 -23.49 11.46
C LYS A 203 2.63 -22.21 11.39
N VAL A 204 2.94 -21.29 10.47
CA VAL A 204 2.13 -20.07 10.26
C VAL A 204 0.68 -20.42 9.87
N CYS A 205 0.48 -21.47 9.06
CA CYS A 205 -0.84 -21.93 8.64
C CYS A 205 -1.70 -22.56 9.76
N LYS A 206 -1.09 -23.00 10.87
CA LYS A 206 -1.80 -23.72 11.95
C LYS A 206 -2.38 -22.80 13.03
N GLU A 207 -2.34 -21.48 12.82
CA GLU A 207 -3.00 -20.39 13.57
C GLU A 207 -2.73 -20.28 15.10
N GLU A 208 -2.03 -21.22 15.73
CA GLU A 208 -1.60 -21.11 17.13
C GLU A 208 -0.37 -20.18 17.26
N GLY A 209 -0.60 -18.87 17.19
CA GLY A 209 0.40 -17.84 17.47
C GLY A 209 1.41 -17.63 16.35
N ASN A 210 1.06 -16.75 15.40
CA ASN A 210 1.95 -16.33 14.31
C ASN A 210 2.85 -15.13 14.68
N SER A 211 3.09 -14.87 15.97
CA SER A 211 4.01 -13.82 16.40
C SER A 211 5.45 -14.14 16.01
N PHE A 212 6.23 -13.14 15.63
CA PHE A 212 7.64 -13.27 15.22
C PHE A 212 8.49 -14.06 16.23
N MET A 213 8.27 -13.87 17.54
CA MET A 213 8.98 -14.58 18.61
C MET A 213 8.82 -16.10 18.59
N ALA A 214 7.81 -16.62 17.89
CA ALA A 214 7.55 -18.05 17.78
C ALA A 214 8.40 -18.73 16.69
N PHE A 215 9.20 -17.98 15.93
CA PHE A 215 9.93 -18.49 14.77
C PHE A 215 11.42 -18.18 14.86
N ASP A 216 12.21 -18.90 14.07
CA ASP A 216 13.61 -18.59 13.85
C ASP A 216 13.72 -17.23 13.10
N PRO A 217 14.41 -16.23 13.69
CA PRO A 217 14.55 -14.91 13.09
C PRO A 217 15.21 -14.91 11.70
N ASP A 218 16.19 -15.79 11.47
CA ASP A 218 16.95 -15.81 10.22
C ASP A 218 16.12 -16.41 9.08
N ILE A 219 15.34 -17.45 9.38
CA ILE A 219 14.39 -18.03 8.42
C ILE A 219 13.33 -16.98 8.05
N VAL A 220 12.68 -16.33 9.03
CA VAL A 220 11.62 -15.35 8.75
C VAL A 220 12.16 -14.13 8.00
N LYS A 221 13.34 -13.62 8.35
CA LYS A 221 14.01 -12.54 7.61
C LYS A 221 14.36 -12.96 6.18
N GLY A 222 14.80 -14.20 5.98
CA GLY A 222 15.03 -14.78 4.65
C GLY A 222 13.77 -14.81 3.80
N LEU A 223 12.67 -15.32 4.34
CA LEU A 223 11.34 -15.32 3.70
C LEU A 223 10.87 -13.89 3.37
N TYR A 224 11.07 -12.95 4.30
CA TYR A 224 10.69 -11.55 4.13
C TYR A 224 11.48 -10.87 3.00
N ARG A 225 12.81 -11.03 2.95
CA ARG A 225 13.66 -10.47 1.89
C ARG A 225 13.27 -10.99 0.51
N ARG A 226 12.77 -12.22 0.41
CA ARG A 226 12.23 -12.81 -0.82
C ARG A 226 10.78 -12.43 -1.12
N GLY A 227 10.12 -11.67 -0.24
CA GLY A 227 8.74 -11.23 -0.42
C GLY A 227 7.71 -12.37 -0.31
N LEU A 228 8.02 -13.41 0.46
CA LEU A 228 7.16 -14.58 0.70
C LEU A 228 6.34 -14.46 1.99
N ILE A 229 6.71 -13.53 2.86
CA ILE A 229 5.92 -13.15 4.04
C ILE A 229 5.86 -11.63 4.15
N TYR A 230 4.89 -11.14 4.89
CA TYR A 230 4.81 -9.77 5.35
C TYR A 230 4.57 -9.75 6.86
N PHE A 231 4.94 -8.65 7.49
CA PHE A 231 4.66 -8.44 8.91
C PHE A 231 3.35 -7.69 9.06
N ASP A 232 2.52 -8.17 9.98
CA ASP A 232 1.32 -7.49 10.43
C ASP A 232 1.54 -6.94 11.85
N VAL A 233 1.00 -5.75 12.09
CA VAL A 233 1.05 -5.11 13.40
C VAL A 233 -0.36 -5.20 13.96
N PRO A 234 -0.64 -6.17 14.86
CA PRO A 234 -1.99 -6.33 15.38
C PRO A 234 -2.39 -5.07 16.15
N VAL A 235 -3.51 -4.47 15.74
CA VAL A 235 -4.15 -3.35 16.43
C VAL A 235 -5.58 -3.75 16.77
N TYR A 236 -5.89 -3.82 18.05
CA TYR A 236 -7.18 -4.19 18.59
C TYR A 236 -8.01 -2.95 18.95
N PRO A 237 -9.36 -3.04 18.98
CA PRO A 237 -10.23 -1.91 19.34
C PRO A 237 -9.92 -1.28 20.71
N ASP A 238 -9.39 -2.07 21.62
CA ASP A 238 -9.06 -1.66 22.98
C ASP A 238 -7.65 -1.07 23.11
N ASP A 239 -6.84 -1.10 22.04
CA ASP A 239 -5.50 -0.52 22.05
C ASP A 239 -5.57 1.00 22.21
N ARG A 240 -4.58 1.54 22.94
CA ARG A 240 -4.44 2.96 23.24
C ARG A 240 -2.97 3.34 23.15
N PHE A 241 -2.69 4.52 22.60
CA PHE A 241 -1.36 5.11 22.71
C PHE A 241 -1.11 5.45 24.18
N LYS A 242 0.01 4.98 24.72
CA LYS A 242 0.50 5.44 26.01
C LYS A 242 1.26 6.75 25.76
N ALA A 243 0.65 7.86 26.17
CA ALA A 243 1.28 9.18 26.17
C ALA A 243 2.36 9.28 27.26
#